data_AF-A0A1C4F168-F1
#
_entry.id   AF-A0A1C4F168-F1
#
_cell.length_a   1.000
_cell.length_b   1.000
_cell.length_c   1.000
_cell.angle_alpha   90.00
_cell.angle_beta   90.00
_cell.angle_gamma   90.00
#
_symmetry.space_group_name_H-M   'P 1'
#
loop_
_entity.id
_entity.type
_entity.pdbx_description
1 polymer ?
#
loop_
_entity_poly.entity_id
_entity_poly.type
_entity_poly.pdbx_seq_one_letter_code
_entity_poly.pdbx_strand_id
1 'polypeptide(L)' 'MGYIEDMRNLVGNHPLILIGSHAIILNEQDEILLQLRTDFNRWGIIWRRLRI' A
#
# COMPACT_ATOMS: atom_id res chain seq x y z
N MET A 1 -2.65 17.61 -4.23
CA MET A 1 -4.06 17.68 -3.82
C MET A 1 -4.80 16.41 -4.20
N GLY A 2 -4.89 15.48 -3.26
CA GLY A 2 -5.79 14.33 -3.34
C GLY A 2 -6.24 13.97 -1.94
N TYR A 3 -7.38 13.29 -1.81
CA TYR A 3 -8.10 13.04 -0.54
C TYR A 3 -7.22 12.85 0.72
N ILE A 4 -6.16 12.06 0.64
CA ILE A 4 -5.29 11.79 1.80
C ILE A 4 -4.42 12.98 2.19
N GLU A 5 -3.92 13.72 1.21
CA GLU A 5 -3.15 14.95 1.44
C GLU A 5 -4.05 16.00 2.08
N ASP A 6 -5.29 16.11 1.62
CA ASP A 6 -6.28 17.03 2.20
C ASP A 6 -6.62 16.62 3.65
N MET A 7 -6.81 15.33 3.91
CA MET A 7 -7.00 14.81 5.27
C MET A 7 -5.78 15.05 6.16
N ARG A 8 -4.56 14.92 5.63
CA ARG A 8 -3.32 15.18 6.39
C ARG A 8 -3.19 16.66 6.77
N ASN A 9 -3.67 17.58 5.94
CA ASN A 9 -3.73 19.00 6.29
C ASN A 9 -4.68 19.27 7.46
N LEU A 10 -5.76 18.50 7.59
CA LEU A 10 -6.77 18.68 8.64
C LEU A 10 -6.37 18.05 9.98
N VAL A 11 -5.79 16.84 9.97
CA VAL A 11 -5.49 16.08 11.21
C VAL A 11 -4.00 15.99 11.55
N GLY A 12 -3.12 16.51 10.68
CA GLY A 12 -1.67 16.45 10.84
C GLY A 12 -1.14 15.02 10.99
N ASN A 13 -0.37 14.81 12.05
CA ASN A 13 0.27 13.53 12.38
C ASN A 13 -0.65 12.54 13.09
N HIS A 14 -1.92 12.88 13.31
CA HIS A 14 -2.85 11.94 13.94
C HIS A 14 -2.97 10.65 13.09
N PRO A 15 -3.10 9.47 13.73
CA PRO A 15 -3.34 8.23 13.00
C PRO A 15 -4.54 8.36 12.06
N LEU A 16 -4.36 7.94 10.80
CA LEU A 16 -5.41 7.90 9.79
C LEU A 16 -5.70 6.44 9.44
N ILE A 17 -6.97 6.03 9.55
CA ILE A 17 -7.44 4.73 9.09
C ILE A 17 -7.60 4.82 7.57
N LEU A 18 -6.78 4.08 6.83
CA LEU A 18 -6.81 4.04 5.37
C LEU A 18 -7.22 2.66 4.89
N ILE A 19 -8.18 2.63 3.97
CA ILE A 19 -8.62 1.38 3.33
C ILE A 19 -7.62 1.05 2.22
N GLY A 20 -7.12 -0.18 2.25
CA GLY A 20 -6.18 -0.72 1.27
C GLY A 20 -6.65 -2.07 0.76
N SER A 21 -6.21 -2.42 -0.44
CA SER A 21 -6.40 -3.75 -1.04
C SER A 21 -5.04 -4.37 -1.35
N HIS A 22 -4.96 -5.69 -1.18
CA HIS A 22 -3.79 -6.48 -1.50
C HIS A 22 -4.17 -7.52 -2.55
N ALA A 23 -3.24 -7.82 -3.46
CA ALA A 23 -3.40 -8.91 -4.42
C ALA A 23 -2.26 -9.91 -4.23
N ILE A 24 -2.58 -11.20 -4.31
CA ILE A 24 -1.62 -12.29 -4.36
C ILE A 24 -1.60 -12.79 -5.79
N ILE A 25 -0.41 -12.84 -6.38
CA ILE A 25 -0.19 -13.39 -7.72
C ILE A 25 0.70 -14.61 -7.54
N LEU A 26 0.23 -15.74 -8.07
CA LEU A 26 0.92 -17.03 -8.04
C LEU A 26 1.39 -17.39 -9.45
N ASN A 27 2.54 -18.04 -9.56
CA ASN A 27 2.95 -18.71 -10.80
C ASN A 27 2.43 -20.15 -10.85
N GLU A 28 2.77 -20.90 -11.89
CA GLU A 28 2.36 -22.31 -12.06
C GLU A 28 2.97 -23.25 -11.01
N GLN A 29 3.96 -22.79 -10.25
CA GLN A 29 4.64 -23.52 -9.18
C GLN A 29 4.14 -23.12 -7.78
N ASP A 30 3.02 -22.39 -7.69
CA ASP A 30 2.44 -21.86 -6.45
C ASP A 30 3.36 -20.90 -5.66
N GLU A 31 4.31 -20.25 -6.32
CA GLU A 31 5.18 -19.25 -5.71
C GLU A 31 4.55 -17.85 -5.75
N ILE A 32 4.72 -17.07 -4.68
CA ILE A 32 4.12 -15.74 -4.55
C ILE A 32 5.03 -14.67 -5.17
N LEU A 33 4.47 -13.85 -6.05
CA LEU A 33 5.14 -12.65 -6.53
C LEU A 33 5.24 -11.59 -5.42
N LEU A 34 6.47 -11.22 -5.07
CA LEU A 34 6.77 -10.15 -4.12
C LEU A 34 7.39 -8.95 -4.82
N GLN A 35 7.13 -7.75 -4.29
CA GLN A 35 7.76 -6.52 -4.72
C GLN A 35 8.85 -6.10 -3.73
N LEU A 36 10.05 -5.85 -4.24
CA LEU A 36 11.12 -5.23 -3.47
C LEU A 36 10.85 -3.72 -3.37
N ARG A 37 10.54 -3.23 -2.16
CA ARG A 37 10.36 -1.79 -1.94
C ARG A 37 11.71 -1.08 -1.83
N THR A 38 11.83 0.09 -2.45
CA THR A 38 13.05 0.92 -2.43
C THR A 38 13.24 1.69 -1.11
N ASP A 39 12.20 1.93 -0.34
CA ASP A 39 12.23 2.74 0.88
C ASP A 39 12.81 1.99 2.10
N PHE A 40 12.58 0.67 2.17
CA PHE A 40 13.06 -0.16 3.27
C PHE A 40 13.90 -1.36 2.79
N ASN A 41 14.17 -1.47 1.49
CA ASN A 41 14.88 -2.59 0.87
C ASN A 41 14.35 -3.96 1.34
N ARG A 42 13.03 -4.09 1.43
CA ARG A 42 12.32 -5.29 1.91
C ARG A 42 11.34 -5.79 0.86
N TRP A 43 11.24 -7.11 0.77
CA TRP A 43 10.24 -7.79 -0.03
C TRP A 43 8.88 -7.76 0.68
N GLY A 44 7.82 -7.50 -0.07
CA GLY A 44 6.46 -7.48 0.45
C GLY A 44 5.43 -7.82 -0.61
N ILE A 45 4.22 -8.13 -0.15
CA ILE A 45 3.06 -8.36 -1.01
C ILE A 45 2.72 -7.06 -1.74
N ILE A 46 2.24 -7.16 -2.97
CA ILE A 46 1.78 -5.98 -3.71
C ILE A 46 0.53 -5.42 -2.99
N TRP A 47 0.67 -4.27 -2.35
CA TRP A 47 -0.46 -3.48 -1.86
C TRP A 47 -0.63 -2.23 -2.71
N ARG A 48 -1.88 -1.83 -2.85
CA ARG A 48 -2.21 -0.51 -3.39
C ARG A 48 -3.26 0.14 -2.52
N ARG A 49 -3.05 1.42 -2.29
CA ARG A 49 -4.02 2.27 -1.62
C ARG A 49 -5.22 2.44 -2.54
N LEU A 50 -6.42 2.19 -2.02
CA LEU A 50 -7.64 2.51 -2.73
C LEU A 50 -7.72 4.04 -2.90
N ARG A 51 -7.90 4.48 -4.14
CA ARG A 51 -8.21 5.88 -4.45
C ARG A 51 -9.69 5.90 -4.79
N ILE A 52 -10.49 6.42 -3.86
CA ILE A 52 -11.88 6.82 -4.08
C ILE A 52 -11.92 8.31 -4.43
#